data_AF-H0JXH0-F1
#
_entry.id   AF-H0JXH0-F1
#
_cell.length_a   1.000
_cell.length_b   1.000
_cell.length_c   1.000
_cell.angle_alpha   90.00
_cell.angle_beta   90.00
_cell.angle_gamma   90.00
#
_symmetry.space_group_name_H-M   'P 1'
#
loop_
_entity.id
_entity.type
_entity.pdbx_description
1 polymer ?
#
loop_
_entity_poly.entity_id
_entity_poly.type
_entity_poly.pdbx_seq_one_letter_code
_entity_poly.pdbx_strand_id
1 'polypeptide(L)'
;MSALPEAVQTRCAGHSELYTYAGLPGRSWAERRLVAMRLCHGCPLLGAPCARLAMESLDPGHMVWSGVPVPPKSRDGWADRNRALAMLAEMAGHE
;
A
#
# COMPACT_ATOMS: atom_id res chain seq x y z
N MET A 1 -17.77 -11.76 0.28
CA MET A 1 -16.42 -11.88 0.86
C MET A 1 -15.63 -12.82 -0.03
N SER A 2 -15.00 -12.31 -1.08
CA SER A 2 -14.21 -13.15 -1.97
C SER A 2 -12.84 -13.33 -1.33
N ALA A 3 -12.64 -14.49 -0.69
CA ALA A 3 -11.32 -14.94 -0.30
C ALA A 3 -10.48 -15.04 -1.58
N LEU A 4 -9.34 -14.36 -1.61
CA LEU A 4 -8.34 -14.60 -2.65
C LEU A 4 -8.00 -16.09 -2.66
N PRO A 5 -7.83 -16.72 -3.83
CA PRO A 5 -7.44 -18.11 -3.90
C PRO A 5 -6.17 -18.34 -3.08
N GLU A 6 -6.17 -19.41 -2.31
CA GLU A 6 -5.16 -19.86 -1.32
C GLU A 6 -3.71 -19.90 -1.84
N ALA A 7 -3.50 -19.63 -3.14
CA ALA A 7 -2.25 -19.72 -3.88
C ALA A 7 -1.55 -18.37 -4.17
N VAL A 8 -2.10 -17.21 -3.80
CA VAL A 8 -1.36 -15.94 -3.95
C VAL A 8 -1.06 -15.31 -2.60
N GLN A 9 -0.11 -15.92 -1.89
CA GLN A 9 0.47 -15.36 -0.68
C GLN A 9 1.21 -14.07 -1.07
N THR A 10 0.69 -12.89 -0.70
CA THR A 10 1.47 -11.66 -0.86
C THR A 10 2.76 -11.85 -0.05
N ARG A 11 3.90 -11.38 -0.57
CA ARG A 11 5.18 -11.47 0.17
C ARG A 11 5.14 -10.81 1.55
N CYS A 12 4.17 -9.93 1.74
CA CYS A 12 3.96 -9.17 2.95
C CYS A 12 2.79 -9.67 3.81
N ALA A 13 1.92 -10.60 3.38
CA ALA A 13 0.79 -11.03 4.20
C ALA A 13 1.27 -11.58 5.54
N GLY A 14 0.70 -11.07 6.64
CA GLY A 14 1.07 -11.49 8.01
C GLY A 14 2.34 -10.87 8.58
N HIS A 15 3.05 -10.04 7.80
CA HIS A 15 4.34 -9.44 8.18
C HIS A 15 4.29 -7.91 8.27
N SER A 16 3.24 -7.36 8.90
CA SER A 16 2.93 -5.92 8.93
C SER A 16 4.13 -5.03 9.28
N GLU A 17 5.03 -5.53 10.12
CA GLU A 17 6.29 -4.90 10.52
C GLU A 17 7.21 -4.55 9.33
N LEU A 18 7.17 -5.32 8.24
CA LEU A 18 8.08 -5.17 7.09
C LEU A 18 7.64 -4.09 6.09
N TYR A 19 6.39 -3.63 6.18
CA TYR A 19 5.80 -2.69 5.22
C TYR A 19 5.00 -1.58 5.91
N THR A 20 5.33 -1.27 7.15
CA THR A 20 4.79 -0.07 7.81
C THR A 20 5.35 1.20 7.17
N TYR A 21 4.50 2.20 7.00
CA TYR A 21 4.91 3.52 6.52
C TYR A 21 5.97 4.16 7.42
N ALA A 22 5.87 3.95 8.73
CA ALA A 22 6.79 4.52 9.71
C ALA A 22 8.22 3.96 9.57
N GLY A 23 8.37 2.74 9.08
CA GLY A 23 9.66 2.09 8.86
C GLY A 23 10.36 2.48 7.56
N LEU A 24 9.71 3.24 6.66
CA LEU A 24 10.31 3.58 5.38
C LEU A 24 11.35 4.70 5.50
N PRO A 25 12.62 4.47 5.09
CA PRO A 25 13.59 5.54 4.95
C PRO A 25 13.15 6.57 3.91
N GLY A 26 13.50 7.84 4.14
CA GLY A 26 13.19 8.95 3.24
C GLY A 26 12.59 10.15 3.98
N ARG A 27 12.98 11.36 3.56
CA ARG A 27 12.49 12.62 4.16
C ARG A 27 11.28 13.17 3.42
N SER A 28 11.21 12.89 2.12
CA SER A 28 10.10 13.29 1.26
C SER A 28 9.17 12.13 0.93
N TRP A 29 7.95 12.47 0.51
CA TRP A 29 6.99 11.51 -0.02
C TRP A 29 7.53 10.71 -1.20
N ALA A 30 8.20 11.39 -2.15
CA ALA A 30 8.75 10.79 -3.34
C ALA A 30 9.81 9.72 -3.01
N GLU A 31 10.70 10.00 -2.07
CA GLU A 31 11.70 9.03 -1.59
C GLU A 31 11.05 7.82 -0.93
N ARG A 32 10.08 8.03 -0.03
CA ARG A 32 9.37 6.93 0.64
C ARG A 32 8.60 6.07 -0.35
N ARG A 33 7.99 6.69 -1.37
CA ARG A 33 7.33 5.96 -2.47
C ARG A 33 8.32 5.09 -3.24
N LEU A 34 9.51 5.61 -3.57
CA LEU A 34 10.54 4.82 -4.26
C LEU A 34 10.96 3.58 -3.44
N VAL A 35 11.11 3.72 -2.13
CA VAL A 35 11.42 2.59 -1.23
C VAL A 35 10.26 1.60 -1.17
N ALA A 36 9.03 2.09 -1.02
CA ALA A 36 7.82 1.28 -1.02
C ALA A 36 7.66 0.46 -2.32
N MET A 37 7.91 1.07 -3.48
CA MET A 37 7.89 0.37 -4.77
C MET A 37 8.93 -0.75 -4.83
N ARG A 38 10.13 -0.55 -4.26
CA ARG A 38 11.16 -1.60 -4.18
C ARG A 38 10.74 -2.75 -3.27
N LEU A 39 10.09 -2.47 -2.14
CA LEU A 39 9.56 -3.51 -1.24
C LEU A 39 8.54 -4.40 -1.94
N CYS A 40 7.67 -3.81 -2.76
CA CYS A 40 6.64 -4.54 -3.48
C CYS A 40 7.12 -5.14 -4.82
N HIS A 41 8.38 -4.90 -5.21
CA HIS A 41 8.93 -5.40 -6.46
C HIS A 41 8.96 -6.94 -6.49
N GLY A 42 8.41 -7.52 -7.55
CA GLY A 42 8.29 -8.98 -7.70
C GLY A 42 7.23 -9.63 -6.81
N CYS A 43 6.35 -8.86 -6.16
CA CYS A 43 5.17 -9.40 -5.50
C CYS A 43 4.14 -9.85 -6.56
N PRO A 44 3.62 -11.08 -6.51
CA PRO A 44 2.68 -11.60 -7.51
C PRO A 44 1.31 -10.89 -7.50
N LEU A 45 1.02 -10.09 -6.47
CA LEU A 45 -0.22 -9.29 -6.35
C LEU A 45 -0.02 -7.80 -6.59
N LEU A 46 1.16 -7.36 -7.03
CA LEU A 46 1.42 -5.96 -7.35
C LEU A 46 0.42 -5.43 -8.39
N GLY A 47 -0.01 -4.17 -8.27
CA GLY A 47 -0.96 -3.55 -9.19
C GLY A 47 -2.40 -3.55 -8.68
N ALA A 48 -3.37 -3.74 -9.59
CA ALA A 48 -4.79 -3.63 -9.29
C ALA A 48 -5.30 -4.55 -8.16
N PRO A 49 -4.87 -5.82 -8.05
CA PRO A 49 -5.35 -6.70 -6.97
C PRO A 49 -4.96 -6.22 -5.57
N CYS A 50 -3.69 -5.84 -5.35
CA CYS A 50 -3.24 -5.31 -4.05
C CYS A 50 -3.85 -3.93 -3.75
N ALA A 51 -4.02 -3.08 -4.78
CA ALA A 51 -4.66 -1.78 -4.62
C ALA A 51 -6.13 -1.92 -4.19
N ARG A 52 -6.86 -2.88 -4.77
CA ARG A 52 -8.25 -3.17 -4.41
C ARG A 52 -8.40 -3.67 -2.97
N LEU A 53 -7.50 -4.53 -2.49
CA LEU A 53 -7.46 -4.92 -1.07
C LEU A 53 -7.28 -3.72 -0.13
N ALA A 54 -6.48 -2.73 -0.54
CA ALA A 54 -6.32 -1.51 0.25
C ALA A 54 -7.63 -0.73 0.35
N MET A 55 -8.42 -0.69 -0.72
CA MET A 55 -9.72 -0.01 -0.76
C MET A 55 -10.81 -0.76 0.03
N GLU A 56 -10.70 -2.08 0.13
CA GLU A 56 -11.59 -2.92 0.94
C GLU A 56 -11.20 -2.93 2.44
N SER A 57 -10.01 -2.44 2.79
CA SER A 57 -9.54 -2.37 4.17
C SER A 57 -10.29 -1.31 4.99
N LEU A 58 -10.67 -1.67 6.22
CA LEU A 58 -11.30 -0.74 7.17
C LEU A 58 -10.36 0.41 7.58
N ASP A 59 -9.05 0.17 7.60
CA ASP A 59 -8.05 1.22 7.73
C ASP A 59 -6.78 0.88 6.91
N PRO A 60 -6.63 1.43 5.70
CA PRO A 60 -5.44 1.22 4.89
C PRO A 60 -4.21 2.01 5.40
N GLY A 61 -4.38 2.84 6.43
CA GLY A 61 -3.31 3.66 6.99
C GLY A 61 -2.15 2.85 7.57
N HIS A 62 -1.03 3.54 7.79
CA HIS A 62 0.20 3.01 8.40
C HIS A 62 0.92 1.91 7.61
N MET A 63 0.47 1.56 6.40
CA MET A 63 1.00 0.44 5.62
C MET A 63 1.36 0.83 4.18
N VAL A 64 2.11 -0.01 3.50
CA VAL A 64 2.36 0.07 2.04
C VAL A 64 1.43 -0.88 1.29
N TRP A 65 0.80 -0.37 0.24
CA TRP A 65 -0.07 -1.13 -0.66
C TRP A 65 0.35 -0.87 -2.10
N SER A 66 0.55 -1.92 -2.90
CA SER A 66 0.92 -1.78 -4.31
C SER A 66 2.09 -0.79 -4.58
N GLY A 67 3.10 -0.78 -3.71
CA GLY A 67 4.22 0.17 -3.77
C GLY A 67 3.91 1.61 -3.35
N VAL A 68 2.71 1.87 -2.84
CA VAL A 68 2.24 3.16 -2.33
C VAL A 68 2.21 3.11 -0.80
N PRO A 69 3.07 3.88 -0.10
CA PRO A 69 2.91 4.07 1.34
C PRO A 69 1.60 4.79 1.64
N VAL A 70 0.94 4.50 2.75
CA VAL A 70 -0.27 5.22 3.19
C VAL A 70 -0.03 5.76 4.61
N PRO A 71 0.13 7.09 4.77
CA PRO A 71 0.31 7.71 6.08
C PRO A 71 -0.89 7.48 7.02
N PRO A 72 -0.68 7.61 8.35
CA PRO A 72 -1.75 7.67 9.34
C PRO A 72 -2.80 8.73 9.00
N LYS A 73 -4.01 8.56 9.52
CA LYS A 73 -4.99 9.66 9.63
C LYS A 73 -4.54 10.66 10.70
N SER A 74 -3.61 11.54 10.34
CA SER A 74 -3.16 12.67 11.19
C SER A 74 -3.35 13.99 10.45
N ARG A 75 -3.42 15.11 11.18
CA ARG A 75 -3.60 16.44 10.58
C ARG A 75 -2.49 16.75 9.57
N ASP A 76 -1.26 16.39 9.92
CA ASP A 76 -0.07 16.72 9.12
C ASP A 76 0.14 15.73 7.95
N GLY A 77 -0.39 14.51 8.05
CA GLY A 77 -0.33 13.48 7.00
C GLY A 77 -1.55 13.38 6.09
N TRP A 78 -2.59 14.20 6.30
CA TRP A 78 -3.89 14.07 5.63
C TRP A 78 -3.80 14.22 4.10
N ALA A 79 -3.07 15.22 3.61
CA ALA A 79 -2.92 15.47 2.18
C ALA A 79 -2.23 14.30 1.46
N ASP A 80 -1.14 13.78 2.05
CA ASP A 80 -0.40 12.65 1.48
C ASP A 80 -1.20 11.34 1.58
N ARG A 81 -1.99 11.16 2.65
CA ARG A 81 -2.93 10.04 2.75
C ARG A 81 -3.98 10.06 1.64
N ASN A 82 -4.62 11.21 1.39
CA ASN A 82 -5.61 11.30 0.32
C ASN A 82 -5.00 11.08 -1.06
N ARG A 83 -3.77 11.58 -1.30
CA ARG A 83 -3.02 11.27 -2.52
C ARG A 83 -2.76 9.77 -2.65
N ALA A 84 -2.33 9.11 -1.58
CA ALA A 84 -2.07 7.67 -1.59
C ALA A 84 -3.33 6.86 -1.94
N LEU A 85 -4.46 7.21 -1.31
CA LEU A 85 -5.75 6.56 -1.55
C LEU A 85 -6.24 6.80 -2.98
N ALA A 86 -6.07 8.01 -3.52
CA ALA A 86 -6.43 8.30 -4.91
C ALA A 86 -5.65 7.42 -5.90
N MET A 87 -4.34 7.28 -5.69
CA MET A 87 -3.51 6.43 -6.55
C MET A 87 -3.87 4.94 -6.44
N LEU A 88 -4.24 4.49 -5.25
CA LEU A 88 -4.73 3.12 -5.03
C LEU A 88 -6.08 2.91 -5.70
N ALA A 89 -6.99 3.87 -5.61
CA ALA A 89 -8.29 3.82 -6.29
C ALA A 89 -8.12 3.78 -7.82
N GLU A 90 -7.22 4.61 -8.38
CA GLU A 90 -6.87 4.57 -9.80
C GLU A 90 -6.33 3.19 -10.18
N MET A 91 -5.33 2.66 -9.48
CA MET A 91 -4.80 1.32 -9.77
C MET A 91 -5.86 0.22 -9.63
N ALA A 92 -6.76 0.32 -8.66
CA ALA A 92 -7.82 -0.67 -8.43
C ALA A 92 -8.89 -0.67 -9.54
N GLY A 93 -9.07 0.46 -10.24
CA GLY A 93 -10.05 0.61 -11.32
C GLY A 93 -9.50 0.34 -12.73
N HIS A 94 -8.19 0.12 -12.88
CA HIS A 94 -7.58 -0.28 -14.14
C HIS A 94 -7.53 -1.82 -14.21
N GLU A 95 -8.34 -2.40 -15.09
CA GLU A 95 -8.43 -3.84 -15.37
C GLU A 95 -7.48 -4.28 -16.49
#